data_AF-A0A4U1CLC4-F1
#
_entry.id   AF-A0A4U1CLC4-F1
#
_cell.length_a   1.000
_cell.length_b   1.000
_cell.length_c   1.000
_cell.angle_alpha   90.00
_cell.angle_beta   90.00
_cell.angle_gamma   90.00
#
_symmetry.space_group_name_H-M   'P 1'
#
loop_
_entity.id
_entity.type
_entity.pdbx_description
1 polymer ?
#
loop_
_entity_poly.entity_id
_entity_poly.type
_entity_poly.pdbx_seq_one_letter_code
_entity_poly.pdbx_strand_id
1 'polypeptide(L)' 'MEDTISIDIQEASQVELLYLRHNAPRGMWKMVEIRTGKSRSQVHYQIMQMPNNQDLEIIQAAREILFAVTGLKYELSH' A
#
# COMPACT_ATOMS: atom_id res chain seq x y z
N MET A 1 -20.47 -17.58 -15.56
CA MET A 1 -19.06 -17.30 -15.82
C MET A 1 -18.80 -16.03 -15.05
N GLU A 2 -18.18 -16.14 -13.87
CA GLU A 2 -17.84 -14.97 -13.07
C GLU A 2 -16.65 -14.30 -13.74
N ASP A 3 -16.89 -13.13 -14.34
CA ASP A 3 -15.83 -12.25 -14.80
C ASP A 3 -14.99 -11.88 -13.58
N THR A 4 -13.89 -12.60 -13.41
CA THR A 4 -12.90 -12.27 -12.40
C THR A 4 -12.21 -11.02 -12.92
N ILE A 5 -12.66 -9.85 -12.47
CA ILE A 5 -11.97 -8.59 -12.71
C ILE A 5 -10.60 -8.77 -12.05
N SER A 6 -9.61 -9.15 -12.85
CA SER A 6 -8.21 -9.11 -12.44
C SER A 6 -7.88 -7.65 -12.19
N ILE A 7 -8.03 -7.20 -10.94
CA ILE A 7 -7.57 -5.90 -10.51
C ILE A 7 -6.05 -5.97 -10.67
N ASP A 8 -5.54 -5.37 -11.75
CA ASP A 8 -4.12 -5.38 -12.06
C ASP A 8 -3.41 -4.58 -10.96
N ILE A 9 -2.83 -5.27 -9.97
CA ILE A 9 -2.18 -4.61 -8.84
C ILE A 9 -0.87 -4.05 -9.36
N GLN A 10 -0.80 -2.73 -9.47
CA GLN A 10 0.38 -2.04 -9.97
C GLN A 10 1.38 -1.74 -8.85
N GLU A 11 2.67 -1.80 -9.18
CA GLU A 11 3.74 -1.27 -8.34
C GLU A 11 3.48 0.21 -8.03
N ALA A 12 3.85 0.64 -6.82
CA ALA A 12 3.78 2.04 -6.45
C ALA A 12 5.01 2.78 -6.96
N SER A 13 4.81 3.97 -7.53
CA SER A 13 5.93 4.87 -7.80
C SER A 13 6.59 5.32 -6.49
N GLN A 14 7.84 5.79 -6.53
CA GLN A 14 8.49 6.36 -5.33
C GLN A 14 7.68 7.53 -4.74
N VAL A 15 7.07 8.35 -5.59
CA VAL A 15 6.22 9.48 -5.15
C VAL A 15 4.98 8.98 -4.42
N GLU A 16 4.37 7.91 -4.91
CA GLU A 16 3.24 7.27 -4.23
C GLU A 16 3.64 6.66 -2.88
N LEU A 17 4.78 5.97 -2.81
CA LEU A 17 5.28 5.42 -1.54
C LEU A 17 5.54 6.53 -0.51
N LEU A 18 6.11 7.66 -0.94
CA LEU A 18 6.27 8.84 -0.09
C LEU A 18 4.92 9.41 0.36
N TYR A 19 3.93 9.47 -0.54
CA TYR A 19 2.58 9.91 -0.24
C TYR A 19 1.92 9.01 0.83
N LEU A 20 1.97 7.69 0.66
CA LEU A 20 1.47 6.72 1.64
C LEU A 20 2.16 6.92 2.98
N ARG A 21 3.49 7.09 2.99
CA ARG A 21 4.27 7.32 4.22
C ARG A 21 3.86 8.59 4.95
N HIS A 22 3.69 9.69 4.21
CA HIS A 22 3.41 10.99 4.78
C HIS A 22 1.99 11.06 5.38
N ASN A 23 1.03 10.42 4.72
CA ASN A 23 -0.38 10.47 5.11
C ASN A 23 -0.80 9.32 6.04
N ALA A 24 0.10 8.39 6.36
CA ALA A 24 -0.22 7.23 7.20
C ALA A 24 -0.55 7.64 8.65
N PRO A 25 -1.80 7.40 9.12
CA PRO A 25 -2.13 7.62 10.53
C PRO A 25 -1.42 6.59 11.43
N ARG A 26 -1.35 6.92 12.73
CA ARG A 26 -0.77 6.01 13.72
C ARG A 26 -1.47 4.65 13.69
N GLY A 27 -0.66 3.58 13.65
CA GLY A 27 -1.17 2.21 13.61
C GLY A 27 -1.55 1.70 12.23
N MET A 28 -1.52 2.53 11.17
CA MET A 28 -1.82 2.08 9.80
C MET A 28 -0.98 0.88 9.37
N TRP A 29 0.33 0.92 9.58
CA TRP A 29 1.22 -0.17 9.20
C TRP A 29 0.91 -1.47 9.95
N LYS A 30 0.39 -1.37 11.18
CA LYS A 30 -0.05 -2.56 11.92
C LYS A 30 -1.29 -3.19 11.29
N MET A 31 -2.20 -2.37 10.75
CA MET A 31 -3.35 -2.87 10.00
C MET A 31 -2.91 -3.54 8.69
N VAL A 32 -1.90 -2.99 8.01
CA VAL A 32 -1.30 -3.61 6.81
C VAL A 32 -0.69 -4.97 7.15
N GLU A 33 0.07 -5.08 8.25
CA GLU A 33 0.60 -6.37 8.74
C GLU A 33 -0.52 -7.40 8.95
N ILE A 34 -1.60 -7.00 9.64
CA ILE A 34 -2.74 -7.89 9.92
C ILE A 34 -3.46 -8.31 8.64
N ARG A 35 -3.68 -7.37 7.71
CA ARG A 35 -4.41 -7.60 6.45
C ARG A 35 -3.66 -8.55 5.51
N THR A 36 -2.34 -8.45 5.49
CA THR A 36 -1.47 -9.18 4.55
C THR A 36 -0.81 -10.41 5.16
N GLY A 37 -0.85 -10.57 6.49
CA GLY A 37 -0.12 -11.63 7.21
C GLY A 37 1.40 -11.45 7.19
N LYS A 38 1.92 -10.32 6.69
CA LYS A 38 3.36 -10.04 6.59
C LYS A 38 3.89 -9.53 7.92
N SER A 39 5.16 -9.80 8.17
CA SER A 39 5.85 -9.28 9.35
C SER A 39 6.03 -7.76 9.28
N ARG A 40 6.15 -7.14 10.45
CA ARG A 40 6.51 -5.73 10.59
C ARG A 40 7.74 -5.35 9.76
N SER A 41 8.77 -6.19 9.75
CA SER A 41 10.01 -5.93 9.00
C SER A 41 9.79 -5.92 7.49
N GLN A 42 8.95 -6.82 6.98
CA GLN A 42 8.59 -6.85 5.55
C GLN A 42 7.79 -5.62 5.15
N VAL A 43 6.76 -5.26 5.91
CA VAL A 43 5.97 -4.04 5.66
C VAL A 43 6.87 -2.81 5.72
N HIS A 44 7.71 -2.71 6.76
CA HIS A 44 8.61 -1.58 6.91
C HIS A 44 9.65 -1.49 5.78
N TYR A 45 10.19 -2.62 5.32
CA TYR A 45 11.11 -2.65 4.18
C TYR A 45 10.46 -2.09 2.92
N GLN A 46 9.25 -2.56 2.58
CA GLN A 46 8.51 -2.12 1.41
C GLN A 46 8.21 -0.61 1.43
N ILE A 47 7.80 -0.09 2.58
CA ILE A 47 7.39 1.32 2.70
C ILE A 47 8.58 2.27 2.88
N MET A 48 9.59 1.89 3.65
CA MET A 48 10.68 2.80 4.05
C MET A 48 11.91 2.68 3.17
N GLN A 49 12.23 1.48 2.70
CA GLN A 49 13.42 1.24 1.88
C GLN A 49 13.12 1.26 0.39
N MET A 50 11.84 1.31 0.00
CA MET A 50 11.37 1.46 -1.39
C MET A 50 12.11 0.53 -2.36
N PRO A 51 12.07 -0.80 -2.12
CA PRO A 51 12.81 -1.75 -2.93
C PRO A 51 12.26 -1.81 -4.35
N ASN A 52 13.14 -2.12 -5.31
CA ASN A 52 12.73 -2.32 -6.71
C ASN A 52 11.85 -3.56 -6.89
N ASN A 53 11.86 -4.51 -5.95
CA ASN A 53 10.99 -5.69 -5.96
C ASN A 53 9.87 -5.50 -4.93
N GLN A 54 8.79 -4.86 -5.35
CA GLN A 54 7.70 -4.50 -4.44
C GLN A 54 6.79 -5.69 -4.14
N ASP A 55 6.40 -5.81 -2.88
CA ASP A 55 5.34 -6.74 -2.50
C ASP A 55 3.98 -6.07 -2.75
N LEU A 56 3.38 -6.40 -3.89
CA LEU A 56 2.13 -5.81 -4.37
C LEU A 56 0.97 -5.97 -3.39
N GLU A 57 0.94 -7.02 -2.57
CA GLU A 57 -0.09 -7.18 -1.53
C GLU A 57 0.05 -6.11 -0.44
N ILE A 58 1.29 -5.78 -0.05
CA ILE A 58 1.56 -4.72 0.93
C ILE A 58 1.16 -3.36 0.35
N ILE A 59 1.47 -3.10 -0.91
CA ILE A 59 1.14 -1.84 -1.58
C ILE A 59 -0.38 -1.68 -1.70
N GLN A 60 -1.07 -2.71 -2.17
CA GLN A 60 -2.52 -2.68 -2.30
C GLN A 60 -3.20 -2.50 -0.94
N ALA A 61 -2.79 -3.25 0.08
CA ALA A 61 -3.32 -3.10 1.43
C ALA A 61 -3.06 -1.71 2.00
N ALA A 62 -1.89 -1.11 1.74
CA ALA A 62 -1.59 0.25 2.17
C ALA A 62 -2.53 1.28 1.50
N ARG A 63 -2.77 1.16 0.19
CA ARG A 63 -3.74 2.02 -0.55
C ARG A 63 -5.14 1.91 0.04
N GLU A 64 -5.64 0.68 0.18
CA GLU A 64 -6.99 0.40 0.69
C GLU A 64 -7.18 0.93 2.11
N ILE A 65 -6.23 0.67 3.00
CA ILE A 65 -6.31 1.09 4.40
C ILE A 65 -6.19 2.61 4.51
N LEU A 66 -5.29 3.25 3.76
CA LEU A 66 -5.19 4.70 3.77
C LEU A 66 -6.53 5.33 3.39
N PHE A 67 -7.11 4.89 2.28
CA PHE A 67 -8.40 5.39 1.81
C PHE A 67 -9.52 5.10 2.82
N ALA A 68 -9.59 3.90 3.37
CA ALA A 68 -10.63 3.53 4.33
C ALA A 68 -10.57 4.36 5.63
N VAL A 69 -9.37 4.74 6.09
CA VAL A 69 -9.18 5.46 7.35
C VAL A 69 -9.25 6.98 7.17
N THR A 70 -8.80 7.49 6.03
CA THR A 70 -8.59 8.94 5.83
C THR A 70 -9.38 9.55 4.68
N GLY A 71 -9.92 8.73 3.78
CA GLY A 71 -10.50 9.17 2.51
C GLY A 71 -9.46 9.63 1.48
N LEU A 72 -8.16 9.58 1.79
CA LEU A 72 -7.09 10.00 0.90
C LEU A 72 -6.74 8.91 -0.12
N LYS A 73 -6.57 9.32 -1.37
CA LYS A 73 -6.13 8.46 -2.48
C LYS A 73 -5.05 9.19 -3.26
N TYR A 74 -4.00 8.46 -3.66
CA TYR A 74 -3.00 8.99 -4.57
C TYR A 74 -3.57 9.01 -5.99
N GLU A 75 -3.66 10.20 -6.60
CA GLU A 75 -4.04 10.39 -7.99
C GLU A 75 -2.84 10.96 -8.75
N LEU A 76 -2.43 10.28 -9.83
CA LEU A 76 -1.48 10.84 -10.77
C LEU A 76 -2.18 11.99 -11.51
N SER A 77 -1.95 13.23 -11.08
CA SER A 77 -2.35 14.39 -11.87
C SER A 77 -1.62 14.33 -13.22
N HIS A 78 -2.38 14.16 -14.30
CA HIS A 78 -1.92 14.42 -15.68
C HIS A 78 -2.17 15.89 -16.03
#